data_AF-A0A954M4L9-F1
#
_entry.id   AF-A0A954M4L9-F1
#
_cell.length_a   1.000
_cell.length_b   1.000
_cell.length_c   1.000
_cell.angle_alpha   90.00
_cell.angle_beta   90.00
_cell.angle_gamma   90.00
#
_symmetry.space_group_name_H-M   'P 1'
#
loop_
_entity.id
_entity.type
_entity.pdbx_description
1 polymer ?
#
loop_
_entity_poly.entity_id
_entity_poly.type
_entity_poly.pdbx_seq_one_letter_code
_entity_poly.pdbx_strand_id
1 'polypeptide(L)' 'WWTQHIIVKGKRVIIKVDGKVVNDYTEPDGTQAGNAFTRVFASGTFALQGHDPGSTVHFRNIRAKKL' A
#
# COMPACT_ATOMS: atom_id res chain seq x y z
N TRP A 1 -15.04 5.09 -10.66
CA TRP A 1 -13.70 4.51 -10.87
C TRP A 1 -12.66 5.58 -10.55
N TRP A 2 -11.60 5.23 -9.85
CA TRP A 2 -10.43 6.11 -9.60
C TRP A 2 -9.16 5.34 -9.95
N THR A 3 -8.04 6.05 -10.05
CA THR A 3 -6.72 5.44 -10.20
C THR A 3 -5.97 5.48 -8.88
N GLN A 4 -5.60 4.32 -8.35
CA GLN A 4 -4.65 4.23 -7.23
C GLN A 4 -3.28 3.83 -7.76
N HIS A 5 -2.26 4.62 -7.45
CA HIS A 5 -0.87 4.31 -7.78
C HIS A 5 -0.06 4.26 -6.49
N ILE A 6 0.44 3.08 -6.16
CA ILE A 6 1.26 2.82 -4.99
C ILE A 6 2.70 2.59 -5.46
N ILE A 7 3.63 3.40 -4.96
CA ILE A 7 5.05 3.33 -5.29
C ILE A 7 5.79 2.94 -4.01
N VAL A 8 6.43 1.77 -4.02
CA VAL A 8 7.24 1.28 -2.90
C VAL A 8 8.71 1.25 -3.33
N LYS A 9 9.57 2.01 -2.65
CA LYS A 9 11.02 2.02 -2.87
C LYS A 9 11.75 1.88 -1.55
N GLY A 10 12.31 0.69 -1.29
CA GLY A 10 12.93 0.36 -0.01
C GLY A 10 11.93 0.54 1.14
N LYS A 11 12.19 1.53 2.00
CA LYS A 11 11.38 1.85 3.18
C LYS A 11 10.38 3.00 2.98
N ARG A 12 10.30 3.56 1.76
CA ARG A 12 9.37 4.66 1.42
C ARG A 12 8.21 4.18 0.57
N VAL A 13 7.00 4.60 0.94
CA VAL A 13 5.75 4.34 0.23
C VAL A 13 5.07 5.67 -0.10
N ILE A 14 4.75 5.84 -1.38
CA ILE A 14 3.93 6.97 -1.86
C ILE A 14 2.62 6.40 -2.41
N ILE A 15 1.50 6.92 -1.92
CA ILE A 15 0.16 6.57 -2.40
C ILE A 15 -0.41 7.79 -3.12
N LYS A 16 -0.86 7.56 -4.35
CA LYS A 16 -1.58 8.56 -5.15
C LYS A 16 -2.99 8.10 -5.44
N VAL A 17 -3.95 9.02 -5.32
CA VAL A 17 -5.33 8.86 -5.76
C VAL A 17 -5.58 9.92 -6.83
N ASP A 18 -5.95 9.47 -8.03
CA ASP A 18 -6.17 10.33 -9.20
C ASP A 18 -5.01 11.29 -9.45
N GLY A 19 -3.79 10.75 -9.36
CA GLY A 19 -2.53 11.47 -9.60
C GLY A 19 -2.05 12.33 -8.42
N LYS A 20 -2.90 12.63 -7.45
CA LYS A 20 -2.55 13.45 -6.27
C LYS A 20 -1.93 12.58 -5.18
N VAL A 21 -0.81 13.03 -4.62
CA VAL A 21 -0.19 12.37 -3.46
C VAL A 21 -1.11 12.58 -2.26
N VAL A 22 -1.61 11.47 -1.71
CA VAL A 22 -2.44 11.48 -0.48
C VAL A 22 -1.69 10.93 0.72
N ASN A 23 -0.61 10.17 0.48
CA ASN A 23 0.29 9.71 1.53
C ASN A 23 1.72 9.60 0.99
N ASP A 24 2.69 10.01 1.79
CA ASP A 24 4.12 9.82 1.55
C ASP A 24 4.78 9.52 2.89
N TYR A 25 5.14 8.25 3.07
CA TYR A 25 5.63 7.74 4.33
C TYR A 25 6.96 7.03 4.13
N THR A 26 7.94 7.36 4.96
CA THR A 26 9.19 6.60 5.07
C THR A 26 9.22 5.98 6.45
N GLU A 27 9.34 4.65 6.52
CA GLU A 27 9.51 3.95 7.80
C GLU A 27 10.81 4.43 8.47
N PRO A 28 10.75 5.00 9.69
CA PRO A 28 11.94 5.48 10.39
C PRO A 28 12.92 4.35 10.69
N ASP A 29 14.21 4.68 10.74
CA ASP A 29 15.25 3.75 11.17
C ASP A 29 14.99 3.27 12.61
N GLY A 30 15.27 2.00 12.85
CA GLY A 30 15.06 1.37 14.15
C GLY A 30 13.61 1.02 14.47
N THR A 31 12.64 1.25 13.57
CA THR A 31 11.24 0.80 13.75
C THR A 31 11.19 -0.69 14.07
N GLN A 32 10.43 -1.05 15.12
CA GLN A 32 10.23 -2.43 15.56
C GLN A 32 8.77 -2.84 15.34
N ALA A 33 8.56 -4.12 15.02
CA ALA A 33 7.23 -4.71 15.06
C ALA A 33 6.71 -4.73 16.50
N GLY A 34 5.40 -4.54 16.68
CA GLY A 34 4.77 -4.52 17.99
C GLY A 34 3.26 -4.66 17.92
N ASN A 35 2.58 -4.33 19.02
CA ASN A 35 1.13 -4.50 19.14
C ASN A 35 0.34 -3.67 18.12
N ALA A 36 0.82 -2.46 17.79
CA ALA A 36 0.16 -1.60 16.81
C ALA A 36 0.32 -2.12 15.37
N PHE A 37 1.50 -2.65 15.04
CA PHE A 37 1.82 -3.20 13.73
C PHE A 37 2.76 -4.39 13.86
N THR A 38 2.28 -5.57 13.47
CA THR A 38 3.04 -6.83 13.63
C THR A 38 4.16 -7.00 12.61
N ARG A 39 4.36 -6.03 11.70
CA ARG A 39 5.36 -6.09 10.62
C ARG A 39 5.98 -4.72 10.37
N VAL A 40 7.27 -4.76 10.03
CA VAL A 40 8.02 -3.64 9.42
C VAL A 40 8.14 -3.86 7.92
N PHE A 41 8.51 -2.83 7.17
CA PHE A 41 8.65 -2.94 5.71
C PHE A 41 9.73 -3.95 5.31
N ALA A 42 9.37 -4.88 4.43
CA ALA A 42 10.25 -5.90 3.87
C ALA A 42 9.76 -6.26 2.45
N SER A 43 10.48 -7.16 1.77
CA SER A 43 10.00 -7.77 0.53
C SER A 43 8.82 -8.71 0.81
N GLY A 44 7.83 -8.73 -0.08
CA GLY A 44 6.68 -9.64 0.07
C GLY A 44 5.68 -9.51 -1.07
N THR A 45 4.49 -10.04 -0.84
CA THR A 45 3.34 -9.93 -1.74
C THR A 45 2.47 -8.73 -1.37
N PHE A 46 1.56 -8.35 -2.27
CA PHE A 46 0.46 -7.43 -2.00
C PHE A 46 -0.87 -8.15 -2.16
N ALA A 47 -1.92 -7.62 -1.54
CA ALA A 47 -3.26 -8.18 -1.59
C ALA A 47 -4.30 -7.08 -1.80
N LEU A 48 -5.45 -7.46 -2.35
CA LEU A 48 -6.65 -6.65 -2.40
C LEU A 48 -7.59 -7.15 -1.32
N GLN A 49 -7.98 -6.29 -0.39
CA GLN A 49 -8.83 -6.68 0.73
C GLN A 49 -10.32 -6.57 0.34
N GLY A 50 -11.09 -7.61 0.66
CA GLY A 50 -12.54 -7.55 0.78
C GLY A 50 -12.90 -7.67 2.26
N HIS A 51 -13.30 -6.57 2.90
CA HIS A 51 -13.35 -6.47 4.36
C HIS A 51 -14.73 -6.79 4.92
N ASP A 52 -15.74 -5.99 4.55
CA ASP A 52 -17.04 -6.00 5.24
C ASP A 52 -18.10 -6.83 4.50
N PRO A 53 -18.93 -7.61 5.20
CA PRO A 53 -20.11 -8.23 4.63
C PRO A 53 -21.02 -7.20 3.95
N GLY A 54 -21.45 -7.49 2.73
CA GLY A 54 -22.30 -6.59 1.94
C GLY A 54 -21.57 -5.46 1.20
N SER A 55 -20.28 -5.23 1.48
CA SER A 55 -19.47 -4.27 0.73
C SER A 55 -18.94 -4.89 -0.56
N THR A 56 -19.20 -4.24 -1.70
CA THR A 56 -18.67 -4.65 -3.01
C THR A 56 -17.71 -3.61 -3.55
N VAL A 57 -16.52 -4.05 -3.96
CA VAL A 57 -15.55 -3.22 -4.68
C VAL A 57 -15.14 -3.93 -5.97
N HIS A 58 -15.01 -3.17 -7.05
CA HIS A 58 -14.59 -3.68 -8.35
C HIS A 58 -13.21 -3.14 -8.71
N PHE A 59 -12.35 -4.02 -9.21
CA PHE A 59 -11.01 -3.67 -9.68
C PHE A 59 -10.89 -3.91 -11.19
N ARG A 60 -10.08 -3.09 -11.85
CA ARG A 60 -9.67 -3.29 -13.25
C ARG A 60 -8.27 -2.72 -13.46
N ASN A 61 -7.57 -3.19 -14.49
CA ASN A 61 -6.23 -2.72 -14.85
C ASN A 61 -5.19 -2.84 -13.72
N ILE A 62 -5.25 -3.91 -12.93
CA ILE A 62 -4.23 -4.21 -11.91
C ILE A 62 -2.92 -4.55 -12.62
N ARG A 63 -1.87 -3.78 -12.36
CA ARG A 63 -0.54 -3.97 -12.95
C ARG A 63 0.51 -3.80 -11.86
N ALA A 64 1.55 -4.62 -11.91
CA ALA A 64 2.70 -4.52 -11.03
C ALA A 64 3.97 -4.47 -11.88
N LYS A 65 4.91 -3.59 -11.51
CA LYS A 65 6.25 -3.50 -12.10
C LYS A 65 7.27 -3.47 -10.98
N LYS A 66 8.24 -4.37 -11.03
CA LYS A 66 9.41 -4.32 -10.14
C LYS A 66 10.23 -3.05 -10.46
N LEU A 67 10.62 -2.31 -9.44
CA LEU A 67 11.39 -1.07 -9.53
C LEU A 67 12.88 -1.32 -9.34
#